data_AF-A0A352WTW3-F1
#
_entry.id   AF-A0A352WTW3-F1
#
_cell.length_a   1.000
_cell.length_b   1.000
_cell.length_c   1.000
_cell.angle_alpha   90.00
_cell.angle_beta   90.00
_cell.angle_gamma   90.00
#
_symmetry.space_group_name_H-M   'P 1'
#
loop_
_entity.id
_entity.type
_entity.pdbx_description
1 polymer ?
#
loop_
_entity_poly.entity_id
_entity_poly.type
_entity_poly.pdbx_seq_one_letter_code
_entity_poly.pdbx_strand_id
1 'polypeptide(L)' 'MIFRQIQNNNISCKQMQLCNTLRRLWMEHVMWTRSFILSTAFDSGDLDAVTKRLLQNPVDFAKAMNPYYGPKVA' A
#
# COMPACT_ATOMS: atom_id res chain seq x y z
N MET A 1 -3.58 24.04 -40.93
CA MET A 1 -2.68 23.01 -40.37
C MET A 1 -2.69 23.15 -38.85
N ILE A 2 -3.33 22.22 -38.13
CA ILE A 2 -3.31 22.19 -36.66
C ILE A 2 -2.46 20.97 -36.28
N PHE A 3 -1.22 21.21 -35.84
CA PHE A 3 -0.38 20.17 -35.25
C PHE A 3 -0.95 19.82 -33.87
N ARG A 4 -1.62 18.67 -33.78
CA ARG A 4 -2.01 18.05 -32.52
C ARG A 4 -0.73 17.52 -31.88
N GLN A 5 -0.26 18.15 -30.80
CA GLN A 5 0.82 17.60 -29.99
C GLN A 5 0.35 16.29 -29.38
N ILE A 6 0.96 15.18 -29.81
CA ILE A 6 0.85 13.89 -29.14
C ILE A 6 1.46 14.07 -27.74
N GLN A 7 0.61 14.06 -26.71
CA GLN A 7 1.07 14.05 -25.32
C GLN A 7 1.75 12.69 -25.07
N ASN A 8 3.08 12.70 -24.88
CA ASN A 8 3.82 11.50 -24.47
C ASN A 8 3.49 11.20 -23.00
N ASN A 9 2.46 10.37 -22.77
CA ASN A 9 2.02 9.89 -21.45
C ASN A 9 3.02 8.90 -20.82
N ASN A 10 4.30 9.25 -20.74
CA ASN A 10 5.32 8.38 -20.16
C ASN A 10 5.38 8.56 -18.64
N ILE A 11 5.15 7.48 -17.90
CA ILE A 11 5.31 7.41 -16.45
C ILE A 11 6.80 7.45 -16.11
N SER A 12 7.23 8.37 -15.25
CA SER A 12 8.60 8.40 -14.74
C SER A 12 8.91 7.19 -13.85
N CYS A 13 10.18 6.80 -13.75
CA CYS A 13 10.59 5.71 -12.86
C CYS A 13 10.13 5.91 -11.41
N LYS A 14 10.14 7.16 -10.91
CA LYS A 14 9.66 7.49 -9.56
C LYS A 14 8.16 7.27 -9.40
N GLN A 15 7.36 7.67 -10.39
CA GLN A 15 5.91 7.41 -10.40
C GLN A 15 5.63 5.91 -10.47
N MET A 16 6.36 5.16 -11.30
CA MET A 16 6.22 3.70 -11.39
C MET A 16 6.57 3.00 -10.06
N GLN A 17 7.65 3.45 -9.41
CA GLN A 17 8.04 2.94 -8.08
C GLN A 17 6.98 3.24 -7.02
N LEU A 18 6.42 4.44 -7.00
CA LEU A 18 5.32 4.79 -6.10
C LEU A 18 4.10 3.89 -6.34
N CYS A 19 3.66 3.75 -7.60
CA CYS A 19 2.54 2.88 -7.96
C CYS A 19 2.78 1.43 -7.51
N ASN A 20 3.99 0.90 -7.69
CA ASN A 20 4.33 -0.45 -7.27
C ASN A 20 4.35 -0.60 -5.74
N THR A 21 4.88 0.38 -5.02
CA THR A 21 4.85 0.40 -3.55
C THR A 21 3.42 0.40 -3.04
N LEU A 22 2.56 1.28 -3.56
CA LEU A 22 1.16 1.35 -3.15
C LEU A 22 0.41 0.06 -3.49
N ARG A 23 0.62 -0.50 -4.69
CA ARG A 23 0.04 -1.78 -5.10
C ARG A 23 0.45 -2.90 -4.14
N ARG A 24 1.72 -2.96 -3.73
CA ARG A 24 2.20 -3.94 -2.74
C ARG A 24 1.50 -3.77 -1.41
N LEU A 25 1.46 -2.56 -0.87
CA LEU A 25 0.85 -2.28 0.44
C LEU A 25 -0.66 -2.60 0.47
N TRP A 26 -1.37 -2.34 -0.64
CA TRP A 26 -2.78 -2.72 -0.78
C TRP A 26 -2.97 -4.25 -0.85
N MET A 27 -2.13 -4.96 -1.61
CA MET A 27 -2.19 -6.42 -1.64
C MET A 27 -1.89 -7.02 -0.26
N GLU A 28 -0.87 -6.50 0.44
CA GLU A 28 -0.57 -6.91 1.81
C GLU A 28 -1.76 -6.67 2.73
N HIS A 29 -2.40 -5.50 2.66
CA HIS A 29 -3.58 -5.19 3.46
C HIS A 29 -4.70 -6.22 3.25
N VAL A 30 -5.05 -6.53 1.99
CA VAL A 30 -6.08 -7.52 1.66
C VAL A 30 -5.71 -8.90 2.21
N MET A 31 -4.45 -9.32 2.03
CA MET A 31 -3.97 -10.61 2.51
C MET A 31 -4.01 -10.71 4.04
N TRP A 32 -3.50 -9.71 4.76
CA TRP A 32 -3.48 -9.72 6.22
C TRP A 32 -4.86 -9.58 6.84
N THR A 33 -5.76 -8.80 6.23
CA THR A 33 -7.16 -8.73 6.66
C THR A 33 -7.85 -10.08 6.50
N ARG A 34 -7.65 -10.77 5.36
CA ARG A 34 -8.17 -12.12 5.17
C ARG A 34 -7.61 -13.08 6.21
N SER A 35 -6.30 -13.07 6.46
CA SER A 35 -5.70 -13.92 7.49
C SER A 35 -6.27 -13.62 8.86
N PHE A 36 -6.44 -12.34 9.23
CA PHE A 36 -7.01 -11.95 10.53
C PHE A 36 -8.43 -12.50 10.72
N ILE A 37 -9.28 -12.40 9.69
CA ILE A 37 -10.65 -12.96 9.71
C ILE A 37 -10.60 -14.47 9.90
N LEU A 38 -9.74 -15.17 9.15
CA LEU A 38 -9.60 -16.63 9.30
C LEU A 38 -9.09 -17.00 10.69
N SER A 39 -8.06 -16.31 11.19
CA SER A 39 -7.49 -16.62 12.50
C SER A 39 -8.49 -16.41 13.63
N THR A 40 -9.31 -15.36 13.51
CA THR A 40 -10.38 -15.07 14.48
C THR A 40 -11.52 -16.09 14.38
N ALA A 41 -11.90 -16.50 13.16
CA ALA A 41 -13.02 -17.42 12.95
C ALA A 41 -12.71 -18.87 13.36
N PHE A 42 -11.45 -19.28 13.27
CA PHE A 42 -11.00 -20.64 13.57
C PHE A 42 -10.18 -20.77 14.87
N ASP A 43 -10.11 -19.70 15.68
CA ASP A 43 -9.32 -19.63 16.92
C ASP A 43 -7.89 -20.17 16.75
N SER A 44 -7.22 -19.74 15.67
CA SER A 44 -5.88 -20.23 15.35
C SER A 44 -4.84 -19.55 16.22
N GLY A 45 -3.80 -20.31 16.60
CA GLY A 45 -2.71 -19.82 17.44
C GLY A 45 -1.81 -18.74 16.82
N ASP A 46 -2.12 -18.26 15.61
CA ASP A 46 -1.37 -17.20 14.91
C ASP A 46 -2.03 -15.82 14.99
N LEU A 47 -3.18 -15.68 15.68
CA LEU A 47 -3.95 -14.43 15.75
C LEU A 47 -3.11 -13.22 16.16
N ASP A 48 -2.25 -13.34 17.18
CA ASP A 48 -1.39 -12.25 17.64
C ASP A 48 -0.39 -11.80 16.55
N ALA A 49 0.27 -12.77 15.91
CA ALA A 49 1.23 -12.51 14.85
C ALA A 49 0.58 -11.85 13.63
N VAL A 50 -0.59 -12.35 13.22
CA VAL A 50 -1.36 -11.81 12.10
C VAL A 50 -1.87 -10.40 12.41
N THR A 51 -2.38 -10.18 13.62
CA THR A 51 -2.86 -8.86 14.08
C THR A 51 -1.72 -7.84 14.08
N LYS A 52 -0.56 -8.20 14.65
CA LYS A 52 0.61 -7.33 14.67
C LYS A 52 1.04 -6.93 13.27
N ARG A 53 1.04 -7.87 12.32
CA ARG A 53 1.42 -7.56 10.93
C ARG A 53 0.38 -6.72 10.21
N LEU A 54 -0.91 -6.98 10.43
CA LEU A 54 -2.01 -6.17 9.89
C LEU A 54 -1.90 -4.71 10.39
N LEU A 55 -1.67 -4.50 11.68
CA LEU A 55 -1.54 -3.16 12.27
C LEU A 55 -0.26 -2.42 11.85
N GLN A 56 0.78 -3.15 11.41
CA GLN A 56 1.97 -2.53 10.82
C GLN A 56 1.69 -1.93 9.43
N ASN A 57 0.69 -2.45 8.69
CA ASN A 57 0.41 -2.01 7.32
C ASN A 57 0.03 -0.50 7.23
N PRO A 58 -0.84 0.06 8.10
CA PRO A 58 -1.06 1.52 8.16
C PRO A 58 0.22 2.34 8.38
N VAL A 59 1.12 1.88 9.25
CA VAL A 59 2.41 2.55 9.50
C VAL A 59 3.30 2.52 8.25
N ASP A 60 3.28 1.41 7.50
CA ASP A 60 4.02 1.28 6.24
C ASP A 60 3.45 2.22 5.15
N PHE A 61 2.12 2.39 5.11
CA PHE A 61 1.45 3.40 4.27
C PHE A 61 1.88 4.82 4.63
N ALA A 62 1.86 5.17 5.91
CA ALA A 62 2.27 6.49 6.39
C ALA A 62 3.73 6.80 5.98
N LYS A 63 4.64 5.84 6.15
CA LYS A 63 6.04 5.96 5.70
C LYS A 63 6.16 6.17 4.18
N ALA A 64 5.38 5.44 3.38
CA ALA A 64 5.39 5.59 1.93
C ALA A 64 4.85 6.96 1.47
N MET A 65 3.93 7.56 2.24
CA MET A 65 3.32 8.87 1.95
C MET A 65 4.11 10.06 2.50
N ASN A 66 4.96 9.87 3.50
CA ASN A 66 5.72 10.92 4.16
C ASN A 66 6.51 11.85 3.20
N PRO A 67 7.17 11.37 2.12
CA PRO A 67 7.84 12.25 1.17
C PRO A 67 6.93 13.24 0.42
N TYR A 68 5.61 12.97 0.40
CA TYR A 68 4.63 13.74 -0.35
C TYR A 68 3.80 14.68 0.53
N TYR A 69 3.48 14.24 1.75
CA TYR A 69 2.59 14.98 2.68
C TYR A 69 3.30 15.50 3.93
N GLY A 70 4.54 15.07 4.16
CA GLY A 70 5.32 15.41 5.34
C GLY A 70 4.85 14.70 6.61
N PRO A 71 5.61 14.83 7.70
CA PRO A 71 5.40 14.08 8.93
C PRO A 71 4.19 14.54 9.75
N LYS A 72 3.52 15.62 9.34
CA LYS A 72 2.36 16.21 10.06
C LYS A 72 1.01 15.57 9.70
N VAL A 73 0.99 14.70 8.69
CA VAL A 73 -0.23 14.06 8.16
C VAL A 73 -0.28 12.56 8.49
N ALA A 74 0.77 12.02 9.12
CA ALA A 74 0.96 10.60 9.43
C ALA A 74 0.49 10.23 10.84
#